data_AF-A0A3D5EL68-F1
#
_entry.id   AF-A0A3D5EL68-F1
#
_cell.length_a   1.000
_cell.length_b   1.000
_cell.length_c   1.000
_cell.angle_alpha   90.00
_cell.angle_beta   90.00
_cell.angle_gamma   90.00
#
_symmetry.space_group_name_H-M   'P 1'
#
loop_
_entity.id
_entity.type
_entity.pdbx_description
1 polymer ?
#
loop_
_entity_poly.entity_id
_entity_poly.type
_entity_poly.pdbx_seq_one_letter_code
_entity_poly.pdbx_strand_id
1 'polypeptide(L)'
;MNIRFVTLSLLLSVAVAVSGCASFKTLEPGGCGSSPNEHACLGKTVVPEQQADLFIRSSKLAIDAIASQEFKDDLARFVRDHTSSGKHSDAWAGIDASSIPDRLLKKTEGMQIATFGGIKGAWFAICCGTRAREGNSVGPILLNRWYLPRSSESIANTIVHEAAHRIGLTHPHSSSDSDIANCEPPYVIGSLVEKHITGADWSSSGHCKFL
;
A
#
# COMPACT_ATOMS: atom_id res chain seq x y z
N MET A 1 -50.34 -3.43 -18.43
CA MET A 1 -48.99 -3.98 -18.13
C MET A 1 -48.59 -3.48 -16.74
N ASN A 2 -48.42 -4.39 -15.77
CA ASN A 2 -48.23 -4.01 -14.37
C ASN A 2 -46.82 -3.44 -14.13
N ILE A 3 -46.73 -2.12 -13.94
CA ILE A 3 -45.49 -1.36 -13.74
C ILE A 3 -44.60 -1.95 -12.62
N ARG A 4 -45.21 -2.58 -11.61
CA ARG A 4 -44.52 -3.25 -10.49
C ARG A 4 -43.71 -4.49 -10.88
N PHE A 5 -44.14 -5.23 -11.92
CA PHE A 5 -43.39 -6.40 -12.39
C PHE A 5 -42.16 -5.99 -13.20
N VAL A 6 -42.27 -4.91 -13.98
CA VAL A 6 -41.15 -4.38 -14.79
C VAL A 6 -40.03 -3.84 -13.89
N THR A 7 -40.37 -3.16 -12.79
CA THR A 7 -39.37 -2.63 -11.84
C THR A 7 -38.66 -3.74 -11.06
N LEU A 8 -39.38 -4.79 -10.65
CA LEU A 8 -38.77 -5.92 -9.95
C LEU A 8 -37.83 -6.70 -10.85
N SER A 9 -38.20 -6.95 -12.11
CA SER A 9 -37.33 -7.60 -13.09
C SER A 9 -36.10 -6.76 -13.42
N LEU A 10 -36.22 -5.43 -13.53
CA LEU A 10 -35.08 -4.54 -13.77
C LEU A 10 -34.11 -4.54 -12.59
N LEU A 11 -34.61 -4.47 -11.35
CA LEU A 11 -33.79 -4.52 -10.13
C LEU A 11 -33.10 -5.88 -9.95
N LEU A 12 -33.79 -6.97 -10.27
CA LEU A 12 -33.22 -8.32 -10.22
C LEU A 12 -32.16 -8.53 -11.31
N SER A 13 -32.37 -7.95 -12.50
CA SER A 13 -31.41 -8.03 -13.61
C SER A 13 -30.15 -7.21 -13.32
N VAL A 14 -30.31 -6.03 -12.71
CA VAL A 14 -29.18 -5.26 -12.17
C VAL A 14 -28.49 -6.05 -11.08
N ALA A 15 -29.22 -6.60 -10.10
CA ALA A 15 -28.64 -7.41 -9.01
C ALA A 15 -27.86 -8.63 -9.52
N VAL A 16 -28.36 -9.33 -10.54
CA VAL A 16 -27.67 -10.47 -11.18
C VAL A 16 -26.45 -9.99 -11.99
N ALA A 17 -26.55 -8.85 -12.69
CA ALA A 17 -25.42 -8.26 -13.43
C ALA A 17 -24.29 -7.74 -12.52
N VAL A 18 -24.61 -7.17 -11.35
CA VAL A 18 -23.57 -6.82 -10.32
C VAL A 18 -23.11 -8.02 -9.49
N SER A 19 -23.77 -9.17 -9.58
CA SER A 19 -23.31 -10.42 -8.96
C SER A 19 -22.34 -11.23 -9.84
N GLY A 20 -21.88 -10.66 -10.95
CA GLY A 20 -20.79 -11.25 -11.74
C GLY A 20 -19.64 -11.64 -10.80
N CYS A 21 -19.46 -12.95 -10.62
CA CYS A 21 -18.41 -13.50 -9.78
C CYS A 21 -17.08 -12.96 -10.31
N ALA A 22 -16.50 -11.97 -9.62
CA ALA A 22 -15.15 -11.55 -9.92
C ALA A 22 -14.26 -12.80 -9.78
N SER A 23 -13.67 -13.27 -10.87
CA SER A 23 -12.68 -14.33 -10.82
C SER A 23 -11.46 -13.79 -10.09
N PHE A 24 -10.94 -14.60 -9.17
CA PHE A 24 -9.73 -14.26 -8.43
C PHE A 24 -8.60 -15.13 -8.93
N LYS A 25 -7.42 -14.50 -9.08
CA LYS A 25 -6.17 -15.18 -9.37
C LYS A 25 -5.32 -15.19 -8.11
N THR A 26 -4.75 -16.36 -7.82
CA THR A 26 -3.69 -16.50 -6.80
C THR A 26 -2.35 -16.46 -7.51
N LEU A 27 -1.46 -15.59 -7.06
CA LEU A 27 -0.07 -15.49 -7.47
C LEU A 27 0.80 -16.03 -6.34
N GLU A 28 1.61 -17.04 -6.63
CA GLU A 28 2.59 -17.61 -5.70
C GLU A 28 3.91 -17.89 -6.45
N PRO A 29 4.96 -17.07 -6.24
CA PRO A 29 4.98 -15.84 -5.43
C PRO A 29 4.11 -14.70 -6.03
N GLY A 30 3.80 -13.69 -5.21
CA GLY A 30 2.99 -12.53 -5.61
C GLY A 30 3.64 -11.59 -6.62
N GLY A 31 4.96 -11.70 -6.77
CA GLY A 31 5.82 -10.88 -7.62
C GLY A 31 7.17 -10.69 -6.94
N CYS A 32 8.24 -10.62 -7.73
CA CYS A 32 9.62 -10.53 -7.25
C CYS A 32 10.31 -9.27 -7.79
N GLY A 33 11.41 -8.88 -7.15
CA GLY A 33 12.29 -7.82 -7.65
C GLY A 33 12.92 -8.15 -9.00
N SER A 34 13.56 -7.16 -9.60
CA SER A 34 14.47 -7.33 -10.73
C SER A 34 15.85 -7.74 -10.24
N SER A 35 16.70 -8.25 -11.15
CA SER A 35 18.11 -8.48 -10.85
C SER A 35 18.78 -7.22 -10.28
N PRO A 36 19.52 -7.30 -9.16
CA PRO A 36 19.95 -8.50 -8.44
C PRO A 36 19.00 -9.00 -7.32
N ASN A 37 17.84 -8.38 -7.15
CA ASN A 37 16.85 -8.63 -6.08
C ASN A 37 15.77 -9.65 -6.45
N GLU A 38 15.98 -10.45 -7.50
CA GLU A 38 15.04 -11.48 -7.98
C GLU A 38 14.70 -12.57 -6.95
N HIS A 39 15.53 -12.72 -5.91
CA HIS A 39 15.31 -13.61 -4.78
C HIS A 39 14.29 -13.09 -3.77
N ALA A 40 14.10 -11.77 -3.70
CA ALA A 40 13.10 -11.16 -2.83
C ALA A 40 11.74 -11.19 -3.55
N CYS A 41 10.77 -11.85 -2.95
CA CYS A 41 9.44 -12.03 -3.53
C CYS A 41 8.35 -11.84 -2.47
N LEU A 42 7.24 -11.21 -2.84
CA LEU A 42 6.03 -11.32 -2.04
C LEU A 42 5.60 -12.79 -1.91
N GLY A 43 4.96 -13.11 -0.79
CA GLY A 43 4.28 -14.38 -0.61
C GLY A 43 3.01 -14.46 -1.46
N LYS A 44 2.04 -15.23 -0.97
CA LYS A 44 0.74 -15.40 -1.64
C LYS A 44 0.02 -14.07 -1.87
N THR A 45 -0.39 -13.82 -3.12
CA THR A 45 -1.21 -12.66 -3.49
C THR A 45 -2.52 -13.09 -4.15
N VAL A 46 -3.66 -12.71 -3.57
CA VAL A 46 -5.02 -13.06 -4.05
C VAL A 46 -5.77 -11.80 -4.49
N VAL A 47 -5.92 -11.63 -5.81
CA VAL A 47 -6.41 -10.40 -6.44
C VAL A 47 -7.42 -10.72 -7.55
N PRO A 48 -8.27 -9.76 -7.98
CA PRO A 48 -9.09 -9.94 -9.18
C PRO A 48 -8.20 -10.27 -10.37
N GLU A 49 -8.63 -11.21 -11.21
CA GLU A 49 -7.82 -11.72 -12.32
C GLU A 49 -7.32 -10.62 -13.26
N GLN A 50 -8.15 -9.61 -13.53
CA GLN A 50 -7.79 -8.47 -14.39
C GLN A 50 -6.70 -7.56 -13.79
N GLN A 51 -6.34 -7.74 -12.52
CA GLN A 51 -5.32 -6.94 -11.83
C GLN A 51 -4.04 -7.70 -11.52
N ALA A 52 -3.95 -8.98 -11.90
CA ALA A 52 -2.78 -9.80 -11.57
C ALA A 52 -1.45 -9.16 -12.03
N ASP A 53 -1.39 -8.70 -13.28
CA ASP A 53 -0.17 -8.10 -13.83
C ASP A 53 0.19 -6.77 -13.18
N LEU A 54 -0.83 -5.99 -12.78
CA LEU A 54 -0.66 -4.76 -12.01
C LEU A 54 0.04 -5.07 -10.68
N PHE A 55 -0.38 -6.13 -9.98
CA PHE A 55 0.23 -6.54 -8.71
C PHE A 55 1.65 -7.10 -8.88
N ILE A 56 1.91 -7.86 -9.93
CA ILE A 56 3.28 -8.31 -10.27
C ILE A 56 4.19 -7.10 -10.48
N ARG A 57 3.76 -6.13 -11.30
CA ARG A 57 4.52 -4.89 -11.56
C ARG A 57 4.74 -4.09 -10.28
N SER A 58 3.71 -3.92 -9.46
CA SER A 58 3.79 -3.15 -8.21
C SER A 58 4.75 -3.78 -7.20
N SER A 59 4.76 -5.11 -7.11
CA SER A 59 5.66 -5.88 -6.23
C SER A 59 7.12 -5.69 -6.63
N LYS A 60 7.40 -5.83 -7.93
CA LYS A 60 8.73 -5.58 -8.50
C LYS A 60 9.22 -4.17 -8.21
N LEU A 61 8.38 -3.17 -8.48
CA LEU A 61 8.70 -1.75 -8.24
C LEU A 61 8.96 -1.45 -6.76
N ALA A 62 8.16 -2.02 -5.85
CA ALA A 62 8.36 -1.86 -4.41
C ALA A 62 9.72 -2.40 -3.96
N ILE A 63 10.04 -3.64 -4.35
CA ILE A 63 11.30 -4.31 -3.96
C ILE A 63 12.51 -3.59 -4.53
N ASP A 64 12.46 -3.24 -5.82
CA ASP A 64 13.56 -2.55 -6.49
C ASP A 64 13.80 -1.16 -5.90
N ALA A 65 12.73 -0.42 -5.58
CA ALA A 65 12.84 0.89 -4.95
C ALA A 65 13.47 0.81 -3.55
N ILE A 66 13.02 -0.12 -2.68
CA ILE A 66 13.61 -0.28 -1.33
C ILE A 66 15.11 -0.64 -1.42
N ALA A 67 15.47 -1.48 -2.39
CA ALA A 67 16.85 -1.93 -2.56
C ALA A 67 17.78 -0.86 -3.14
N SER A 68 17.24 0.18 -3.79
CA SER A 68 18.02 1.26 -4.43
C SER A 68 18.84 2.08 -3.43
N GLN A 69 20.01 2.57 -3.83
CA GLN A 69 20.83 3.40 -2.96
C GLN A 69 20.19 4.77 -2.72
N GLU A 70 19.51 5.29 -3.74
CA GLU A 70 18.80 6.56 -3.72
C GLU A 70 17.73 6.58 -2.62
N PHE A 71 16.96 5.51 -2.47
CA PHE A 71 15.98 5.36 -1.38
C PHE A 71 16.64 5.41 -0.01
N LYS A 72 17.77 4.71 0.16
CA LYS A 72 18.50 4.67 1.43
C LYS A 72 19.00 6.06 1.83
N ASP A 73 19.56 6.77 0.86
CA ASP A 73 20.13 8.10 1.06
C ASP A 73 19.04 9.14 1.38
N ASP A 74 17.90 9.08 0.68
CA ASP A 74 16.78 9.98 0.92
C ASP A 74 16.07 9.71 2.25
N LEU A 75 15.92 8.44 2.62
CA LEU A 75 15.37 8.08 3.93
C LEU A 75 16.30 8.55 5.06
N ALA A 76 17.60 8.30 4.96
CA ALA A 76 18.58 8.77 5.96
C ALA A 76 18.58 10.29 6.09
N ARG A 77 18.48 11.00 4.95
CA ARG A 77 18.34 12.45 4.89
C ARG A 77 17.07 12.92 5.59
N PHE A 78 15.92 12.32 5.29
CA PHE A 78 14.65 12.67 5.92
C PHE A 78 14.72 12.52 7.44
N VAL A 79 15.15 11.35 7.91
CA VAL A 79 15.22 11.04 9.35
C VAL A 79 16.14 12.04 10.05
N ARG A 80 17.33 12.32 9.51
CA ARG A 80 18.23 13.31 10.09
C ARG A 80 17.60 14.70 10.19
N ASP A 81 16.87 15.13 9.15
CA ASP A 81 16.29 16.47 9.09
C ASP A 81 15.06 16.63 10.01
N HIS A 82 14.36 15.52 10.36
CA HIS A 82 13.05 15.56 11.04
C HIS A 82 13.01 14.92 12.44
N THR A 83 14.07 14.21 12.86
CA THR A 83 14.13 13.56 14.18
C THR A 83 14.22 14.52 15.35
N SER A 84 14.72 15.74 15.13
CA SER A 84 15.08 16.66 16.21
C SER A 84 14.11 17.82 16.41
N SER A 85 13.14 18.02 15.51
CA SER A 85 12.20 19.15 15.61
C SER A 85 10.91 18.92 14.82
N GLY A 86 9.84 19.62 15.20
CA GLY A 86 8.54 19.57 14.52
C GLY A 86 7.54 18.61 15.18
N LYS A 87 6.28 18.67 14.74
CA LYS A 87 5.17 17.92 15.35
C LYS A 87 5.22 16.40 15.17
N HIS A 88 6.13 15.90 14.34
CA HIS A 88 6.28 14.48 14.01
C HIS A 88 7.64 13.91 14.47
N SER A 89 8.50 14.71 15.13
CA SER A 89 9.82 14.26 15.58
C SER A 89 9.74 13.02 16.47
N ASP A 90 8.73 12.97 17.34
CA ASP A 90 8.52 11.86 18.29
C ASP A 90 8.27 10.53 17.58
N ALA A 91 7.62 10.55 16.41
CA ALA A 91 7.41 9.35 15.61
C ALA A 91 8.71 8.83 14.97
N TRP A 92 9.75 9.67 14.90
CA TRP A 92 11.07 9.33 14.37
C TRP A 92 12.15 9.14 15.44
N ALA A 93 11.87 9.50 16.69
CA ALA A 93 12.82 9.45 17.77
C ALA A 93 13.35 8.02 17.98
N GLY A 94 14.68 7.87 18.00
CA GLY A 94 15.33 6.57 18.21
C GLY A 94 15.27 5.59 17.03
N ILE A 95 14.76 6.01 15.87
CA ILE A 95 14.75 5.19 14.66
C ILE A 95 16.14 5.19 14.00
N ASP A 96 16.71 4.00 13.81
CA ASP A 96 17.91 3.80 13.00
C ASP A 96 17.53 3.65 11.51
N ALA A 97 17.64 4.75 10.77
CA ALA A 97 17.35 4.80 9.33
C ALA A 97 18.18 3.82 8.49
N SER A 98 19.42 3.51 8.91
CA SER A 98 20.32 2.65 8.15
C SER A 98 19.85 1.20 8.10
N SER A 99 19.14 0.75 9.14
CA SER A 99 18.59 -0.61 9.23
C SER A 99 17.23 -0.79 8.53
N ILE A 100 16.51 0.31 8.24
CA ILE A 100 15.14 0.23 7.70
C ILE A 100 15.07 -0.49 6.36
N PRO A 101 15.89 -0.16 5.34
CA PRO A 101 15.78 -0.77 4.01
C PRO A 101 15.90 -2.31 4.06
N ASP A 102 16.89 -2.83 4.79
CA ASP A 102 17.09 -4.27 4.92
C ASP A 102 15.94 -4.95 5.66
N ARG A 103 15.41 -4.29 6.70
CA ARG A 103 14.24 -4.79 7.44
C ARG A 103 12.98 -4.77 6.59
N LEU A 104 12.79 -3.74 5.76
CA LEU A 104 11.68 -3.64 4.81
C LEU A 104 11.76 -4.75 3.75
N LEU A 105 12.93 -4.97 3.13
CA LEU A 105 13.13 -6.06 2.17
C LEU A 105 12.79 -7.41 2.81
N LYS A 106 13.35 -7.69 4.00
CA LYS A 106 13.08 -8.93 4.74
C LYS A 106 11.61 -9.11 5.11
N LYS A 107 10.88 -8.04 5.43
CA LYS A 107 9.44 -8.13 5.74
C LYS A 107 8.55 -8.21 4.52
N THR A 108 9.01 -7.67 3.39
CA THR A 108 8.34 -7.79 2.10
C THR A 108 8.45 -9.22 1.59
N GLU A 109 9.57 -9.90 1.84
CA GLU A 109 9.75 -11.32 1.53
C GLU A 109 8.69 -12.18 2.23
N GLY A 110 7.90 -12.92 1.44
CA GLY A 110 6.83 -13.76 1.95
C GLY A 110 5.58 -13.02 2.44
N MET A 111 5.54 -11.68 2.34
CA MET A 111 4.37 -10.89 2.70
C MET A 111 3.18 -11.23 1.80
N GLN A 112 2.03 -11.52 2.43
CA GLN A 112 0.83 -11.90 1.71
C GLN A 112 -0.04 -10.67 1.41
N ILE A 113 -0.70 -10.68 0.27
CA ILE A 113 -1.68 -9.67 -0.13
C ILE A 113 -2.99 -10.35 -0.47
N ALA A 114 -4.10 -9.78 -0.01
CA ALA A 114 -5.42 -10.13 -0.47
C ALA A 114 -6.25 -8.87 -0.73
N THR A 115 -7.32 -9.03 -1.49
CA THR A 115 -8.24 -7.93 -1.77
C THR A 115 -9.62 -8.22 -1.17
N PHE A 116 -10.29 -7.19 -0.66
CA PHE A 116 -11.66 -7.30 -0.15
C PHE A 116 -12.58 -6.28 -0.86
N GLY A 117 -13.88 -6.54 -0.90
CA GLY A 117 -14.81 -5.66 -1.61
C GLY A 117 -16.27 -5.89 -1.23
N GLY A 118 -17.18 -5.72 -2.19
CA GLY A 118 -18.63 -5.80 -1.95
C GLY A 118 -19.12 -4.63 -1.10
N ILE A 119 -20.29 -4.79 -0.47
CA ILE A 119 -20.92 -3.75 0.36
C ILE A 119 -20.02 -3.33 1.52
N LYS A 120 -19.33 -4.29 2.15
CA LYS A 120 -18.37 -4.02 3.23
C LYS A 120 -17.19 -3.17 2.74
N GLY A 121 -16.65 -3.47 1.55
CA GLY A 121 -15.61 -2.65 0.92
C GLY A 121 -16.10 -1.25 0.57
N ALA A 122 -17.32 -1.13 0.04
CA ALA A 122 -17.95 0.13 -0.32
C ALA A 122 -18.11 1.03 0.91
N TRP A 123 -18.62 0.46 2.00
CA TRP A 123 -18.80 1.15 3.27
C TRP A 123 -17.46 1.69 3.81
N PHE A 124 -16.43 0.85 3.84
CA PHE A 124 -15.11 1.28 4.30
C PHE A 124 -14.46 2.33 3.39
N ALA A 125 -14.74 2.29 2.09
CA ALA A 125 -14.27 3.32 1.17
C ALA A 125 -15.00 4.65 1.40
N ILE A 126 -16.33 4.64 1.39
CA ILE A 126 -17.15 5.86 1.44
C ILE A 126 -17.10 6.50 2.83
N CYS A 127 -17.22 5.72 3.90
CA CYS A 127 -17.39 6.25 5.25
C CYS A 127 -16.07 6.38 6.02
N CYS A 128 -15.04 5.62 5.66
CA CYS A 128 -13.79 5.55 6.43
C CYS A 128 -12.54 5.87 5.61
N GLY A 129 -12.67 6.19 4.31
CA GLY A 129 -11.53 6.47 3.43
C GLY A 129 -10.53 5.32 3.30
N THR A 130 -10.91 4.10 3.69
CA THR A 130 -9.95 3.02 3.96
C THR A 130 -9.49 2.35 2.65
N ARG A 131 -8.26 2.64 2.25
CA ARG A 131 -7.60 2.09 1.05
C ARG A 131 -7.04 0.69 1.27
N ALA A 132 -6.47 0.48 2.45
CA ALA A 132 -5.90 -0.78 2.89
C ALA A 132 -6.24 -0.98 4.37
N ARG A 133 -6.25 -2.23 4.81
CA ARG A 133 -6.17 -2.58 6.22
C ARG A 133 -5.07 -3.61 6.38
N GLU A 134 -4.28 -3.44 7.42
CA GLU A 134 -3.55 -4.56 7.97
C GLU A 134 -4.58 -5.64 8.37
N GLY A 135 -4.27 -6.90 8.05
CA GLY A 135 -4.93 -8.02 8.72
C GLY A 135 -4.60 -8.02 10.21
N ASN A 136 -4.45 -9.20 10.82
CA ASN A 136 -3.62 -9.28 12.04
C ASN A 136 -2.14 -9.09 11.64
N SER A 137 -1.25 -8.84 12.61
CA SER A 137 0.20 -8.63 12.40
C SER A 137 0.94 -9.76 11.66
N VAL A 138 0.26 -10.87 11.40
CA VAL A 138 0.76 -12.09 10.73
C VAL A 138 0.03 -12.36 9.40
N GLY A 139 -1.13 -11.75 9.17
CA GLY A 139 -2.02 -12.05 8.05
C GLY A 139 -1.71 -11.28 6.78
N PRO A 140 -2.53 -11.41 5.73
CA PRO A 140 -2.34 -10.64 4.51
C PRO A 140 -2.64 -9.15 4.71
N ILE A 141 -1.99 -8.30 3.92
CA ILE A 141 -2.46 -6.94 3.67
C ILE A 141 -3.79 -7.04 2.93
N LEU A 142 -4.83 -6.38 3.43
CA LEU A 142 -6.15 -6.37 2.82
C LEU A 142 -6.37 -5.07 2.06
N LEU A 143 -6.30 -5.12 0.74
CA LEU A 143 -6.55 -3.96 -0.13
C LEU A 143 -8.03 -3.84 -0.51
N ASN A 144 -8.58 -2.64 -0.40
CA ASN A 144 -9.98 -2.41 -0.71
C ASN A 144 -10.18 -2.28 -2.23
N ARG A 145 -10.94 -3.20 -2.83
CA ARG A 145 -11.23 -3.23 -4.27
C ARG A 145 -11.93 -1.98 -4.80
N TRP A 146 -12.63 -1.22 -3.95
CA TRP A 146 -13.26 0.05 -4.34
C TRP A 146 -12.26 1.17 -4.64
N TYR A 147 -11.02 1.02 -4.20
CA TYR A 147 -9.92 1.91 -4.57
C TYR A 147 -9.08 1.37 -5.71
N LEU A 148 -9.44 0.25 -6.35
CA LEU A 148 -8.70 -0.31 -7.47
C LEU A 148 -9.47 -0.14 -8.80
N PRO A 149 -8.79 0.00 -9.95
CA PRO A 149 -7.34 -0.01 -10.12
C PRO A 149 -6.67 1.30 -9.64
N ARG A 150 -5.43 1.20 -9.18
CA ARG A 150 -4.51 2.32 -8.91
C ARG A 150 -3.32 2.20 -9.85
N SER A 151 -2.52 3.26 -9.94
CA SER A 151 -1.19 3.14 -10.51
C SER A 151 -0.37 2.09 -9.75
N SER A 152 0.56 1.42 -10.44
CA SER A 152 1.43 0.43 -9.79
C SER A 152 2.34 1.04 -8.74
N GLU A 153 2.68 2.31 -8.93
CA GLU A 153 3.50 3.16 -8.08
C GLU A 153 2.78 3.38 -6.74
N SER A 154 1.48 3.67 -6.80
CA SER A 154 0.65 3.84 -5.62
C SER A 154 0.42 2.50 -4.90
N ILE A 155 0.26 1.38 -5.62
CA ILE A 155 0.19 0.06 -4.97
C ILE A 155 1.53 -0.29 -4.32
N ALA A 156 2.66 -0.01 -4.97
CA ALA A 156 3.99 -0.18 -4.42
C ALA A 156 4.17 0.64 -3.12
N ASN A 157 3.76 1.90 -3.11
CA ASN A 157 3.69 2.74 -1.91
C ASN A 157 2.93 2.02 -0.79
N THR A 158 1.73 1.50 -1.07
CA THR A 158 0.95 0.77 -0.07
C THR A 158 1.64 -0.51 0.41
N ILE A 159 2.26 -1.29 -0.47
CA ILE A 159 3.02 -2.49 -0.09
C ILE A 159 4.09 -2.11 0.94
N VAL A 160 4.87 -1.07 0.67
CA VAL A 160 5.99 -0.69 1.55
C VAL A 160 5.51 0.03 2.82
N HIS A 161 4.44 0.81 2.75
CA HIS A 161 3.77 1.38 3.93
C HIS A 161 3.40 0.29 4.94
N GLU A 162 2.78 -0.79 4.48
CA GLU A 162 2.39 -1.90 5.34
C GLU A 162 3.61 -2.73 5.79
N ALA A 163 4.64 -2.87 4.95
CA ALA A 163 5.91 -3.45 5.37
C ALA A 163 6.58 -2.64 6.50
N ALA A 164 6.44 -1.31 6.49
CA ALA A 164 6.91 -0.43 7.55
C ALA A 164 6.22 -0.75 8.89
N HIS A 165 4.91 -0.96 8.88
CA HIS A 165 4.19 -1.44 10.08
C HIS A 165 4.71 -2.79 10.59
N ARG A 166 5.03 -3.73 9.68
CA ARG A 166 5.58 -5.05 10.05
C ARG A 166 6.98 -5.01 10.66
N ILE A 167 7.74 -3.93 10.45
CA ILE A 167 9.02 -3.68 11.14
C ILE A 167 8.82 -2.83 12.41
N GLY A 168 7.60 -2.61 12.86
CA GLY A 168 7.28 -1.92 14.10
C GLY A 168 7.24 -0.39 13.98
N LEU A 169 7.18 0.16 12.77
CA LEU A 169 6.99 1.59 12.57
C LEU A 169 5.50 1.94 12.66
N THR A 170 5.21 3.08 13.27
CA THR A 170 3.83 3.49 13.57
C THR A 170 3.57 4.91 13.10
N HIS A 171 2.30 5.23 12.87
CA HIS A 171 1.82 6.59 12.63
C HIS A 171 0.76 6.97 13.68
N PRO A 172 1.16 7.39 14.89
CA PRO A 172 0.24 7.61 16.00
C PRO A 172 -0.84 8.66 15.72
N HIS A 173 -0.62 9.57 14.78
CA HIS A 173 -1.57 10.64 14.48
C HIS A 173 -2.55 10.31 13.34
N SER A 174 -2.51 9.11 12.76
CA SER A 174 -3.34 8.78 11.57
C SER A 174 -4.85 8.91 11.79
N SER A 175 -5.33 8.80 13.03
CA SER A 175 -6.74 8.99 13.40
C SER A 175 -7.09 10.38 13.93
N SER A 176 -6.10 11.21 14.28
CA SER A 176 -6.31 12.49 14.98
C SER A 176 -5.87 13.71 14.17
N ASP A 177 -4.77 13.59 13.41
CA ASP A 177 -4.22 14.67 12.58
C ASP A 177 -3.50 14.08 11.38
N SER A 178 -4.16 14.12 10.21
CA SER A 178 -3.62 13.57 8.98
C SER A 178 -2.38 14.30 8.48
N ASP A 179 -2.24 15.59 8.78
CA ASP A 179 -1.12 16.40 8.31
C ASP A 179 0.16 16.02 9.06
N ILE A 180 0.05 15.78 10.36
CA ILE A 180 1.14 15.18 11.14
C ILE A 180 1.41 13.75 10.67
N ALA A 181 0.35 12.94 10.53
CA ALA A 181 0.49 11.53 10.15
C ALA A 181 1.21 11.34 8.82
N ASN A 182 0.97 12.21 7.84
CA ASN A 182 1.64 12.15 6.55
C ASN A 182 3.17 12.29 6.67
N CYS A 183 3.69 12.85 7.77
CA CYS A 183 5.11 12.96 8.10
C CYS A 183 5.65 11.84 8.99
N GLU A 184 4.83 10.83 9.30
CA GLU A 184 5.22 9.71 10.15
C GLU A 184 5.78 8.54 9.31
N PRO A 185 6.57 7.65 9.93
CA PRO A 185 7.44 6.76 9.17
C PRO A 185 6.79 5.92 8.08
N PRO A 186 5.65 5.23 8.31
CA PRO A 186 5.02 4.42 7.26
C PRO A 186 4.58 5.25 6.03
N TYR A 187 4.09 6.48 6.24
CA TYR A 187 3.66 7.34 5.13
C TYR A 187 4.83 7.90 4.33
N VAL A 188 5.88 8.34 5.01
CA VAL A 188 7.09 8.87 4.36
C VAL A 188 7.79 7.77 3.57
N ILE A 189 7.96 6.59 4.16
CA ILE A 189 8.60 5.45 3.51
C ILE A 189 7.85 5.04 2.23
N GLY A 190 6.52 4.91 2.31
CA GLY A 190 5.70 4.61 1.13
C GLY A 190 5.82 5.70 0.05
N SER A 191 5.84 6.96 0.47
CA SER A 191 5.97 8.11 -0.44
C SER A 191 7.35 8.17 -1.11
N LEU A 192 8.43 7.87 -0.40
CA LEU A 192 9.77 7.76 -0.97
C LEU A 192 9.83 6.66 -2.02
N VAL A 193 9.19 5.51 -1.80
CA VAL A 193 9.10 4.46 -2.83
C VAL A 193 8.39 4.97 -4.09
N GLU A 194 7.25 5.62 -3.93
CA GLU A 194 6.51 6.20 -5.06
C GLU A 194 7.34 7.23 -5.83
N LYS A 195 8.11 8.06 -5.10
CA LYS A 195 9.07 9.01 -5.69
C LYS A 195 10.08 8.30 -6.59
N HIS A 196 10.78 7.30 -6.07
CA HIS A 196 11.86 6.64 -6.82
C HIS A 196 11.34 5.91 -8.05
N ILE A 197 10.06 5.51 -8.05
CA ILE A 197 9.45 4.90 -9.23
C ILE A 197 9.01 5.97 -10.25
N THR A 198 8.42 7.06 -9.79
CA THR A 198 7.86 8.10 -10.68
C THR A 198 8.89 9.11 -11.17
N GLY A 199 10.05 9.20 -10.51
CA GLY A 199 11.06 10.23 -10.75
C GLY A 199 10.61 11.62 -10.32
N ALA A 200 9.59 11.72 -9.46
CA ALA A 200 9.04 12.99 -9.02
C ALA A 200 10.02 13.76 -8.12
N ASP A 201 9.99 15.08 -8.24
CA ASP A 201 10.76 15.96 -7.36
C ASP A 201 10.23 15.86 -5.93
N TRP A 202 11.13 15.57 -5.00
CA TRP A 202 10.84 15.48 -3.57
C TRP A 202 11.88 16.26 -2.79
N SER A 203 11.42 17.07 -1.84
CA SER A 203 12.29 17.73 -0.88
C SER A 203 12.01 17.19 0.51
N SER A 204 13.06 16.82 1.24
CA SER A 204 12.95 16.46 2.65
C SER A 204 12.30 17.59 3.44
N SER A 205 12.57 18.85 3.10
CA SER A 205 12.05 20.02 3.81
C SER A 205 10.65 20.49 3.39
N GLY A 206 10.06 19.91 2.33
CA GLY A 206 8.86 20.47 1.69
C GLY A 206 7.63 19.56 1.70
N HIS A 207 7.80 18.24 1.56
CA HIS A 207 6.68 17.32 1.37
C HIS A 207 6.92 15.97 2.05
N CYS A 208 6.11 15.66 3.05
CA CYS A 208 6.16 14.35 3.72
C CYS A 208 5.44 13.23 2.94
N LYS A 209 4.66 13.59 1.92
CA LYS A 209 3.80 12.67 1.20
C LYS A 209 3.73 12.97 -0.29
N PHE A 210 3.73 11.89 -1.09
CA PHE A 210 3.27 11.90 -2.47
C PHE A 210 1.79 11.50 -2.53
N LEU A 211 1.00 12.24 -3.30
CA LEU A 211 -0.44 11.99 -3.52
C LEU A 211 -0.68 11.40 -4.90
#